data_AF-A0A957S922-F1
#
_entry.id   AF-A0A957S922-F1
#
_cell.length_a   1.000
_cell.length_b   1.000
_cell.length_c   1.000
_cell.angle_alpha   90.00
_cell.angle_beta   90.00
_cell.angle_gamma   90.00
#
_symmetry.space_group_name_H-M   'P 1'
#
loop_
_entity.id
_entity.type
_entity.pdbx_description
1 polymer ?
#
loop_
_entity_poly.entity_id
_entity_poly.type
_entity_poly.pdbx_seq_one_letter_code
_entity_poly.pdbx_strand_id
1 'polypeptide(L)'
;TDTPTETPIPSPTFTPTETSTPFPTDTPAPTITPTPFIVVQSGLVGLRTGPGVDYPLVAQLGPDLPITVVGRNDPNTWLQICCVSGAPVWIATNSVDLVNSIADVPVVQAQPPPPPTPTPFPSPTGTDTPTPTPTPYPFGYQAGDIEFRPTSNQFLTIWIKLSIGKPDGPPAEGYFVKVFFEGIERPNYLGPMPSGDTYALNRLPGAGTPREFNLKYEFHSQDLSNEGGPDRLESLGTGTWTIYIIDGAGNQISPPAFFTTEPRNPHREIWIHWVRTG
;
A
#
# COMPACT_ATOMS: atom_id res chain seq x y z
N THR A 1 -22.33 29.16 -107.96
CA THR A 1 -22.86 28.84 -106.63
C THR A 1 -22.01 29.58 -105.63
N ASP A 2 -22.41 30.80 -105.28
CA ASP A 2 -21.75 31.61 -104.25
C ASP A 2 -22.48 31.41 -102.92
N THR A 3 -21.76 30.91 -101.94
CA THR A 3 -22.26 30.67 -100.59
C THR A 3 -22.10 31.95 -99.77
N PRO A 4 -23.17 32.52 -99.18
CA PRO A 4 -23.03 33.67 -98.30
C PRO A 4 -22.36 33.24 -96.98
N THR A 5 -21.34 33.99 -96.59
CA THR A 5 -20.64 33.87 -95.30
C THR A 5 -21.50 34.47 -94.19
N GLU A 6 -21.95 33.64 -93.25
CA GLU A 6 -22.61 34.14 -92.03
C GLU A 6 -21.61 34.85 -91.11
N THR A 7 -22.01 36.02 -90.60
CA THR A 7 -21.25 36.82 -89.65
C THR A 7 -21.49 36.28 -88.23
N PRO A 8 -20.45 36.02 -87.40
CA PRO A 8 -20.67 35.52 -86.05
C PRO A 8 -21.30 36.61 -85.16
N ILE A 9 -22.33 36.23 -84.41
CA ILE A 9 -23.01 37.05 -83.41
C ILE A 9 -22.08 37.23 -82.18
N PRO A 10 -21.96 38.43 -81.59
CA PRO A 10 -21.16 38.61 -80.38
C PRO A 10 -21.75 37.78 -79.21
N SER A 11 -20.89 36.96 -78.59
CA SER A 11 -21.23 36.15 -77.42
C SER A 11 -21.50 37.04 -76.20
N PRO A 12 -22.51 36.74 -75.36
CA PRO A 12 -22.72 37.47 -74.11
C PRO A 12 -21.52 37.28 -73.18
N THR A 13 -20.94 38.39 -72.70
CA THR A 13 -19.91 38.39 -71.67
C THR A 13 -20.58 38.18 -70.32
N PHE A 14 -20.34 37.02 -69.69
CA PHE A 14 -20.78 36.78 -68.32
C PHE A 14 -19.96 37.64 -67.36
N THR A 15 -20.60 38.57 -66.66
CA THR A 15 -19.99 39.31 -65.55
C THR A 15 -19.69 38.34 -64.40
N PRO A 16 -18.47 38.27 -63.86
CA PRO A 16 -18.17 37.38 -62.75
C PRO A 16 -19.01 37.79 -61.53
N THR A 17 -19.77 36.84 -61.00
CA THR A 17 -20.51 37.00 -59.74
C THR A 17 -19.50 37.18 -58.60
N GLU A 18 -19.68 38.20 -57.76
CA GLU A 18 -18.82 38.39 -56.59
C GLU A 18 -18.87 37.14 -55.69
N THR A 19 -17.70 36.55 -55.46
CA THR A 19 -17.55 35.39 -54.59
C THR A 19 -17.62 35.87 -53.15
N SER A 20 -18.64 35.44 -52.40
CA SER A 20 -18.76 35.76 -50.98
C SER A 20 -17.53 35.27 -50.22
N THR A 21 -16.78 36.17 -49.60
CA THR A 21 -15.68 35.86 -48.70
C THR A 21 -16.22 35.00 -47.55
N PRO A 22 -15.61 33.84 -47.22
CA PRO A 22 -16.08 33.03 -46.10
C PRO A 22 -15.99 33.86 -44.81
N PHE A 23 -17.07 33.84 -44.04
CA PHE A 23 -17.10 34.44 -42.71
C PHE A 23 -16.05 33.77 -41.81
N PRO A 24 -15.31 34.50 -40.95
CA PRO A 24 -14.37 33.88 -40.03
C PRO A 24 -15.06 32.79 -39.23
N THR A 25 -14.53 31.56 -39.30
CA THR A 25 -15.01 30.46 -38.46
C THR A 25 -14.60 30.76 -37.03
N ASP A 26 -15.57 30.80 -36.11
CA ASP A 26 -15.29 30.93 -34.68
C ASP A 26 -14.30 29.85 -34.28
N THR A 27 -13.10 30.26 -33.87
CA THR A 27 -12.12 29.35 -33.27
C THR A 27 -12.69 28.94 -31.93
N PRO A 28 -12.84 27.63 -31.63
CA PRO A 28 -13.35 27.21 -30.34
C PRO A 28 -12.46 27.78 -29.24
N ALA A 29 -13.08 28.43 -28.25
CA ALA A 29 -12.37 28.89 -27.06
C ALA A 29 -11.73 27.68 -26.36
N PRO A 30 -10.53 27.84 -25.76
CA PRO A 30 -9.91 26.74 -25.02
C PRO A 30 -10.86 26.26 -23.93
N THR A 31 -11.14 24.96 -23.92
CA THR A 31 -11.94 24.34 -22.85
C THR A 31 -11.07 24.22 -21.60
N ILE A 32 -11.57 24.70 -20.45
CA ILE A 32 -10.84 24.59 -19.18
C ILE A 32 -10.91 23.13 -18.73
N THR A 33 -9.80 22.40 -18.83
CA THR A 33 -9.70 21.04 -18.27
C THR A 33 -9.48 21.13 -16.76
N PRO A 34 -10.30 20.47 -15.92
CA PRO A 34 -10.12 20.50 -14.48
C PRO A 34 -8.81 19.80 -14.08
N THR A 35 -8.02 20.44 -13.22
CA THR A 35 -6.74 19.89 -12.76
C THR A 35 -6.97 18.62 -11.93
N PRO A 36 -6.30 17.50 -12.24
CA PRO A 36 -6.41 16.29 -11.44
C PRO A 36 -5.69 16.43 -10.11
N PHE A 37 -6.31 15.89 -9.07
CA PHE A 37 -5.75 15.83 -7.73
C PHE A 37 -6.13 14.53 -7.05
N ILE A 38 -5.38 14.18 -6.02
CA ILE A 38 -5.61 13.00 -5.19
C ILE A 38 -6.02 13.39 -3.78
N VAL A 39 -6.77 12.53 -3.10
CA VAL A 39 -7.05 12.64 -1.67
C VAL A 39 -6.76 11.29 -1.02
N VAL A 40 -6.11 11.31 0.14
CA VAL A 40 -5.99 10.11 0.99
C VAL A 40 -7.25 10.06 1.85
N GLN A 41 -8.02 8.96 1.78
CA GLN A 41 -9.25 8.84 2.57
C GLN A 41 -9.00 8.63 4.06
N SER A 42 -7.99 7.82 4.40
CA SER A 42 -7.64 7.51 5.79
C SER A 42 -6.22 6.96 5.89
N GLY A 43 -5.60 7.11 7.06
CA GLY A 43 -4.25 6.59 7.32
C GLY A 43 -3.14 7.39 6.64
N LEU A 44 -1.99 6.75 6.43
CA LEU A 44 -0.79 7.34 5.84
C LEU A 44 -0.39 6.55 4.59
N VAL A 45 -0.20 7.24 3.46
CA VAL A 45 0.22 6.63 2.20
C VAL A 45 1.69 6.94 1.92
N GLY A 46 2.47 5.92 1.58
CA GLY A 46 3.90 6.09 1.31
C GLY A 46 4.20 6.86 0.03
N LEU A 47 5.10 7.84 0.13
CA LEU A 47 5.64 8.62 -0.97
C LEU A 47 7.05 8.12 -1.28
N ARG A 48 7.33 7.78 -2.53
CA ARG A 48 8.58 7.15 -2.97
C ARG A 48 9.34 8.02 -3.96
N THR A 49 10.64 7.73 -4.12
CA THR A 49 11.49 8.37 -5.13
C THR A 49 11.14 7.99 -6.57
N GLY A 50 10.41 6.89 -6.78
CA GLY A 50 10.00 6.42 -8.10
C GLY A 50 8.76 5.52 -8.07
N PRO A 51 8.23 5.17 -9.25
CA PRO A 51 6.99 4.43 -9.44
C PRO A 51 7.20 2.92 -9.25
N GLY A 52 7.31 2.49 -8.00
CA GLY A 52 7.42 1.06 -7.66
C GLY A 52 7.78 0.84 -6.20
N VAL A 53 7.55 -0.38 -5.71
CA VAL A 53 7.86 -0.76 -4.32
C VAL A 53 9.36 -0.89 -4.05
N ASP A 54 10.16 -1.10 -5.09
CA ASP A 54 11.63 -1.18 -5.02
C ASP A 54 12.30 0.20 -4.89
N TYR A 55 11.54 1.28 -5.11
CA TYR A 55 12.04 2.63 -4.95
C TYR A 55 12.00 3.06 -3.47
N PRO A 56 13.05 3.72 -2.95
CA PRO A 56 13.09 4.21 -1.58
C PRO A 56 11.86 5.04 -1.19
N LEU A 57 11.31 4.75 -0.01
CA LEU A 57 10.29 5.56 0.67
C LEU A 57 10.94 6.83 1.22
N VAL A 58 10.36 8.00 0.95
CA VAL A 58 10.89 9.31 1.35
C VAL A 58 10.00 10.07 2.31
N ALA A 59 8.70 9.83 2.28
CA ALA A 59 7.73 10.48 3.16
C ALA A 59 6.41 9.71 3.20
N GLN A 60 5.45 10.20 3.97
CA GLN A 60 4.08 9.70 4.00
C GLN A 60 3.09 10.87 3.88
N LEU A 61 1.98 10.64 3.19
CA LEU A 61 0.87 11.58 3.01
C LEU A 61 -0.32 11.15 3.88
N GLY A 62 -0.81 12.06 4.73
CA GLY A 62 -2.01 11.84 5.56
C GLY A 62 -3.32 12.18 4.85
N PRO A 63 -4.46 11.96 5.54
CA PRO A 63 -5.79 12.07 4.93
C PRO A 63 -6.24 13.52 4.71
N ASP A 64 -7.31 13.66 3.93
CA ASP A 64 -8.09 14.90 3.74
C ASP A 64 -7.36 16.08 3.09
N LEU A 65 -6.14 15.87 2.61
CA LEU A 65 -5.36 16.88 1.90
C LEU A 65 -5.40 16.62 0.38
N PRO A 66 -6.06 17.49 -0.41
CA PRO A 66 -6.03 17.37 -1.86
C PRO A 66 -4.65 17.75 -2.41
N ILE A 67 -4.00 16.83 -3.13
CA ILE A 67 -2.69 17.07 -3.75
C ILE A 67 -2.77 16.94 -5.26
N THR A 68 -2.28 17.94 -5.98
CA THR A 68 -2.25 17.96 -7.45
C THR A 68 -1.36 16.84 -8.00
N VAL A 69 -1.88 16.17 -9.03
CA VAL A 69 -1.12 15.19 -9.82
C VAL A 69 -0.36 15.94 -10.91
N VAL A 70 0.95 15.78 -10.97
CA VAL A 70 1.85 16.44 -11.93
C VAL A 70 2.46 15.49 -12.96
N GLY A 71 2.39 14.19 -12.71
CA GLY A 71 2.89 13.16 -13.62
C GLY A 71 2.27 11.80 -13.34
N ARG A 72 2.49 10.83 -14.21
CA ARG A 72 2.08 9.43 -14.05
C ARG A 72 3.11 8.50 -14.68
N ASN A 73 3.17 7.25 -14.25
CA ASN A 73 3.94 6.24 -14.99
C ASN A 73 3.06 5.66 -16.11
N ASP A 74 3.68 4.96 -17.06
CA ASP A 74 2.98 4.02 -17.94
C ASP A 74 3.18 2.63 -17.30
N PRO A 75 2.15 2.00 -16.69
CA PRO A 75 0.73 2.00 -17.09
C PRO A 75 -0.28 2.65 -16.10
N ASN A 76 0.03 3.79 -15.49
CA ASN A 76 -0.82 4.53 -14.51
C ASN A 76 -0.98 3.87 -13.13
N THR A 77 -0.08 2.96 -12.76
CA THR A 77 -0.06 2.35 -11.41
C THR A 77 0.51 3.28 -10.34
N TRP A 78 1.21 4.33 -10.75
CA TRP A 78 1.79 5.35 -9.87
C TRP A 78 1.56 6.75 -10.43
N LEU A 79 1.24 7.66 -9.52
CA LEU A 79 1.08 9.09 -9.78
C LEU A 79 2.27 9.83 -9.20
N GLN A 80 2.75 10.83 -9.91
CA GLN A 80 3.75 11.76 -9.43
C GLN A 80 3.04 13.01 -8.91
N ILE A 81 3.33 13.36 -7.67
CA ILE A 81 2.78 14.53 -6.99
C ILE A 81 3.90 15.51 -6.65
N CYS A 82 3.57 16.80 -6.64
CA CYS A 82 4.51 17.86 -6.28
C CYS A 82 4.02 18.60 -5.02
N CYS A 83 4.91 19.03 -4.11
CA CYS A 83 6.31 18.61 -3.97
C CYS A 83 6.61 18.43 -2.49
N VAL A 84 7.21 17.28 -2.14
CA VAL A 84 7.72 17.04 -0.78
C VAL A 84 9.17 17.45 -0.77
N SER A 85 9.52 18.40 0.10
CA SER A 85 10.87 18.98 0.20
C SER A 85 11.42 19.51 -1.13
N GLY A 86 10.55 20.07 -1.98
CA GLY A 86 10.94 20.67 -3.27
C GLY A 86 11.21 19.67 -4.40
N ALA A 87 11.00 18.37 -4.18
CA ALA A 87 11.12 17.34 -5.20
C ALA A 87 9.77 16.66 -5.49
N PRO A 88 9.52 16.25 -6.76
CA PRO A 88 8.37 15.42 -7.07
C PRO A 88 8.55 14.01 -6.50
N VAL A 89 7.48 13.44 -5.98
CA VAL A 89 7.46 12.11 -5.35
C VAL A 89 6.33 11.27 -5.91
N TRP A 90 6.45 9.96 -5.76
CA TRP A 90 5.54 8.99 -6.36
C TRP A 90 4.64 8.35 -5.31
N ILE A 91 3.36 8.25 -5.64
CA ILE A 91 2.33 7.65 -4.82
C ILE A 91 1.57 6.60 -5.63
N ALA A 92 1.21 5.48 -5.01
CA ALA A 92 0.51 4.40 -5.70
C ALA A 92 -0.96 4.81 -5.95
N THR A 93 -1.43 4.66 -7.19
CA THR A 93 -2.79 5.06 -7.59
C THR A 93 -3.86 4.35 -6.78
N ASN A 94 -3.62 3.10 -6.39
CA ASN A 94 -4.57 2.28 -5.61
C ASN A 94 -4.66 2.66 -4.13
N SER A 95 -3.84 3.61 -3.66
CA SER A 95 -3.78 4.03 -2.27
C SER A 95 -4.44 5.39 -2.04
N VAL A 96 -4.99 6.00 -3.10
CA VAL A 96 -5.57 7.34 -3.08
C VAL A 96 -6.83 7.42 -3.92
N ASP A 97 -7.72 8.34 -3.57
CA ASP A 97 -8.83 8.70 -4.43
C ASP A 97 -8.35 9.68 -5.48
N LEU A 98 -8.46 9.31 -6.74
CA LEU A 98 -8.16 10.18 -7.86
C LEU A 98 -9.41 10.97 -8.27
N VAL A 99 -9.29 12.30 -8.29
CA VAL A 99 -10.33 13.22 -8.74
C VAL A 99 -9.92 13.87 -10.05
N ASN A 100 -10.86 13.90 -11.00
CA ASN A 100 -10.69 14.31 -12.40
C ASN A 100 -9.79 13.37 -13.22
N SER A 101 -9.82 13.58 -14.55
CA SER A 101 -9.06 12.75 -15.50
C SER A 101 -7.57 13.03 -15.45
N ILE A 102 -6.76 11.98 -15.53
CA ILE A 102 -5.29 12.05 -15.68
C ILE A 102 -4.84 11.82 -17.12
N ALA A 103 -5.75 11.78 -18.09
CA ALA A 103 -5.41 11.51 -19.48
C ALA A 103 -4.34 12.49 -20.02
N ASP A 104 -4.49 13.77 -19.68
CA ASP A 104 -3.60 14.86 -20.09
C ASP A 104 -2.38 15.04 -19.17
N VAL A 105 -2.28 14.27 -18.08
CA VAL A 105 -1.11 14.28 -17.20
C VAL A 105 0.06 13.60 -17.92
N PRO A 106 1.25 14.21 -17.91
CA PRO A 106 2.41 13.69 -18.63
C PRO A 106 2.85 12.34 -18.05
N VAL A 107 3.22 11.42 -18.95
CA VAL A 107 3.92 10.19 -18.58
C VAL A 107 5.37 10.53 -18.27
N VAL A 108 5.81 10.19 -17.07
CA VAL A 108 7.17 10.42 -16.58
C VAL A 108 7.88 9.08 -16.46
N GLN A 109 8.98 8.92 -17.20
CA GLN A 109 9.85 7.76 -17.08
C GLN A 109 10.81 7.97 -15.91
N ALA A 110 10.71 7.12 -14.88
CA ALA A 110 11.63 7.16 -13.76
C ALA A 110 12.97 6.48 -14.09
N GLN A 111 14.03 6.96 -13.46
CA GLN A 111 15.32 6.26 -13.44
C GLN A 111 15.16 4.90 -12.75
N PRO A 112 15.90 3.85 -13.12
CA PRO A 112 15.87 2.58 -12.39
C PRO A 112 16.10 2.75 -10.88
N PRO A 113 15.46 1.91 -10.04
CA PRO A 113 15.65 1.97 -8.60
C PRO A 113 17.14 1.76 -8.26
N PRO A 114 17.65 2.39 -7.19
CA PRO A 114 19.01 2.13 -6.75
C PRO A 114 19.19 0.65 -6.43
N PRO A 115 20.38 0.08 -6.64
CA PRO A 115 20.67 -1.29 -6.23
C PRO A 115 20.36 -1.46 -4.74
N PRO A 116 19.85 -2.63 -4.31
CA PRO A 116 19.71 -2.90 -2.90
C PRO A 116 21.08 -2.75 -2.23
N THR A 117 21.17 -1.87 -1.23
CA THR A 117 22.38 -1.77 -0.41
C THR A 117 22.56 -3.13 0.27
N PRO A 118 23.72 -3.81 0.13
CA PRO A 118 23.94 -5.08 0.81
C PRO A 118 23.82 -4.85 2.31
N THR A 119 22.80 -5.47 2.92
CA THR A 119 22.68 -5.52 4.37
C THR A 119 23.92 -6.27 4.89
N PRO A 120 24.72 -5.71 5.81
CA PRO A 120 25.87 -6.42 6.34
C PRO A 120 25.40 -7.73 6.97
N PHE A 121 25.98 -8.85 6.51
CA PHE A 121 25.76 -10.16 7.08
C PHE A 121 26.24 -10.14 8.55
N PRO A 122 25.45 -10.59 9.53
CA PRO A 122 25.92 -10.64 10.92
C PRO A 122 27.12 -11.58 11.02
N SER A 123 28.29 -11.03 11.34
CA SER A 123 29.47 -11.82 11.65
C SER A 123 29.24 -12.56 12.99
N PRO A 124 29.44 -13.88 13.07
CA PRO A 124 29.34 -14.60 14.34
C PRO A 124 30.44 -14.09 15.27
N THR A 125 30.06 -13.28 16.26
CA THR A 125 30.95 -12.82 17.32
C THR A 125 30.80 -13.79 18.48
N GLY A 126 31.94 -14.25 19.01
CA GLY A 126 32.01 -15.23 20.10
C GLY A 126 31.20 -14.81 21.32
N THR A 127 30.74 -15.82 22.06
CA THR A 127 29.91 -15.75 23.24
C THR A 127 30.58 -14.98 24.38
N ASP A 128 30.39 -13.66 24.41
CA ASP A 128 30.48 -12.88 25.65
C ASP A 128 29.07 -12.79 26.26
N THR A 129 29.00 -13.11 27.55
CA THR A 129 27.82 -12.97 28.42
C THR A 129 27.08 -11.66 28.11
N PRO A 130 25.79 -11.70 27.72
CA PRO A 130 25.07 -10.48 27.35
C PRO A 130 24.95 -9.60 28.58
N THR A 131 25.75 -8.54 28.60
CA THR A 131 25.40 -7.35 29.39
C THR A 131 24.09 -6.85 28.79
N PRO A 132 23.02 -6.65 29.58
CA PRO A 132 21.75 -6.19 29.04
C PRO A 132 21.99 -4.84 28.35
N THR A 133 21.98 -4.87 27.02
CA THR A 133 21.90 -3.64 26.23
C THR A 133 20.54 -3.05 26.57
N PRO A 134 20.43 -1.77 26.96
CA PRO A 134 19.14 -1.16 27.22
C PRO A 134 18.25 -1.39 25.99
N THR A 135 17.20 -2.18 26.15
CA THR A 135 16.24 -2.47 25.08
C THR A 135 15.60 -1.13 24.74
N PRO A 136 15.79 -0.58 23.52
CA PRO A 136 15.24 0.74 23.17
C PRO A 136 13.71 0.74 23.12
N TYR A 137 13.10 -0.45 23.19
CA TYR A 137 11.68 -0.66 23.11
C TYR A 137 11.09 -0.98 24.49
N PRO A 138 9.95 -0.37 24.86
CA PRO A 138 9.29 -0.67 26.11
C PRO A 138 8.69 -2.08 26.13
N PHE A 139 8.38 -2.69 24.98
CA PHE A 139 7.96 -4.10 24.90
C PHE A 139 9.10 -5.02 24.47
N GLY A 140 9.19 -6.19 25.09
CA GLY A 140 10.07 -7.29 24.70
C GLY A 140 9.36 -8.65 24.76
N TYR A 141 9.92 -9.64 24.08
CA TYR A 141 9.47 -11.03 24.12
C TYR A 141 10.69 -11.96 24.11
N GLN A 142 10.56 -13.18 24.63
CA GLN A 142 11.59 -14.21 24.62
C GLN A 142 11.40 -15.15 23.41
N ALA A 143 12.47 -15.77 22.93
CA ALA A 143 12.44 -16.64 21.75
C ALA A 143 11.50 -17.86 21.88
N GLY A 144 11.06 -18.21 23.10
CA GLY A 144 10.08 -19.27 23.37
C GLY A 144 8.62 -18.81 23.41
N ASP A 145 8.36 -17.51 23.24
CA ASP A 145 7.01 -16.92 23.37
C ASP A 145 6.18 -17.02 22.08
N ILE A 146 6.72 -17.59 21.00
CA ILE A 146 5.97 -17.86 19.77
C ILE A 146 5.53 -19.33 19.77
N GLU A 147 4.22 -19.55 19.89
CA GLU A 147 3.63 -20.89 19.79
C GLU A 147 2.85 -21.06 18.48
N PHE A 148 2.99 -22.24 17.87
CA PHE A 148 2.32 -22.62 16.65
C PHE A 148 1.27 -23.68 16.92
N ARG A 149 0.01 -23.42 16.54
CA ARG A 149 -1.11 -24.33 16.77
C ARG A 149 -1.76 -24.74 15.45
N PRO A 150 -2.08 -26.04 15.31
CA PRO A 150 -2.78 -26.52 14.12
C PRO A 150 -4.20 -25.99 14.08
N THR A 151 -4.69 -25.69 12.88
CA THR A 151 -6.06 -25.25 12.63
C THR A 151 -6.54 -25.75 11.26
N SER A 152 -7.85 -25.93 11.10
CA SER A 152 -8.49 -26.18 9.81
C SER A 152 -8.87 -24.88 9.09
N ASN A 153 -8.65 -23.72 9.71
CA ASN A 153 -8.91 -22.42 9.09
C ASN A 153 -8.08 -22.25 7.81
N GLN A 154 -8.70 -21.67 6.79
CA GLN A 154 -8.07 -21.35 5.51
C GLN A 154 -7.43 -19.95 5.49
N PHE A 155 -7.06 -19.44 6.66
CA PHE A 155 -6.47 -18.12 6.87
C PHE A 155 -5.49 -18.17 8.05
N LEU A 156 -4.66 -17.14 8.17
CA LEU A 156 -3.71 -16.98 9.26
C LEU A 156 -4.37 -16.24 10.42
N THR A 157 -4.19 -16.72 11.65
CA THR A 157 -4.57 -15.98 12.86
C THR A 157 -3.37 -15.81 13.75
N ILE A 158 -3.19 -14.59 14.26
CA ILE A 158 -2.14 -14.26 15.23
C ILE A 158 -2.83 -13.73 16.49
N TRP A 159 -2.68 -14.48 17.57
CA TRP A 159 -3.17 -14.18 18.90
C TRP A 159 -2.05 -13.51 19.69
N ILE A 160 -2.28 -12.27 20.13
CA ILE A 160 -1.24 -11.46 20.75
C ILE A 160 -1.65 -11.15 22.19
N LYS A 161 -0.79 -11.52 23.13
CA LYS A 161 -0.88 -11.10 24.54
C LYS A 161 0.09 -9.95 24.77
N LEU A 162 -0.40 -8.81 25.23
CA LEU A 162 0.40 -7.68 25.67
C LEU A 162 0.16 -7.48 27.17
N SER A 163 1.19 -7.65 27.99
CA SER A 163 1.10 -7.51 29.45
C SER A 163 2.06 -6.44 29.98
N ILE A 164 1.79 -5.90 31.17
CA ILE A 164 2.60 -4.86 31.81
C ILE A 164 3.43 -5.44 32.97
N GLY A 165 4.73 -5.13 32.99
CA GLY A 165 5.67 -5.40 34.08
C GLY A 165 6.12 -6.86 34.21
N LYS A 166 5.22 -7.82 34.00
CA LYS A 166 5.50 -9.26 34.08
C LYS A 166 4.61 -10.05 33.10
N PRO A 167 4.94 -11.32 32.80
CA PRO A 167 4.14 -12.14 31.89
C PRO A 167 2.65 -12.25 32.29
N ASP A 168 2.38 -12.50 33.58
CA ASP A 168 1.01 -12.54 34.12
C ASP A 168 0.57 -11.18 34.69
N GLY A 169 1.07 -10.11 34.10
CA GLY A 169 0.73 -8.73 34.45
C GLY A 169 -0.64 -8.32 33.88
N PRO A 170 -1.15 -7.14 34.27
CA PRO A 170 -2.37 -6.60 33.69
C PRO A 170 -2.20 -6.37 32.17
N PRO A 171 -3.31 -6.39 31.40
CA PRO A 171 -3.28 -6.17 29.96
C PRO A 171 -2.78 -4.76 29.62
N ALA A 172 -1.98 -4.68 28.57
CA ALA A 172 -1.57 -3.41 27.98
C ALA A 172 -2.57 -3.03 26.87
N GLU A 173 -3.43 -2.06 27.16
CA GLU A 173 -4.46 -1.53 26.26
C GLU A 173 -3.90 -0.47 25.29
N GLY A 174 -4.53 -0.33 24.13
CA GLY A 174 -4.33 0.82 23.23
C GLY A 174 -3.18 0.68 22.23
N TYR A 175 -2.65 -0.52 22.07
CA TYR A 175 -1.54 -0.82 21.16
C TYR A 175 -2.02 -1.58 19.93
N PHE A 176 -1.32 -1.46 18.82
CA PHE A 176 -1.66 -2.14 17.57
C PHE A 176 -0.51 -3.03 17.13
N VAL A 177 -0.80 -3.90 16.17
CA VAL A 177 0.20 -4.76 15.54
C VAL A 177 0.38 -4.37 14.08
N LYS A 178 1.64 -4.32 13.64
CA LYS A 178 2.00 -4.29 12.24
C LYS A 178 2.51 -5.67 11.83
N VAL A 179 2.01 -6.16 10.71
CA VAL A 179 2.32 -7.49 10.19
C VAL A 179 2.76 -7.35 8.74
N PHE A 180 3.84 -8.00 8.37
CA PHE A 180 4.40 -8.01 7.02
C PHE A 180 4.63 -9.44 6.58
N PHE A 181 4.52 -9.71 5.29
CA PHE A 181 4.97 -10.94 4.65
C PHE A 181 5.97 -10.56 3.56
N GLU A 182 7.21 -11.07 3.64
CA GLU A 182 8.30 -10.72 2.73
C GLU A 182 8.49 -9.19 2.60
N GLY A 183 8.38 -8.49 3.74
CA GLY A 183 8.50 -7.03 3.81
C GLY A 183 7.28 -6.24 3.30
N ILE A 184 6.23 -6.91 2.81
CA ILE A 184 4.98 -6.27 2.37
C ILE A 184 3.98 -6.27 3.51
N GLU A 185 3.48 -5.10 3.90
CA GLU A 185 2.47 -5.01 4.96
C GLU A 185 1.22 -5.80 4.58
N ARG A 186 0.75 -6.60 5.51
CA ARG A 186 -0.51 -7.33 5.45
C ARG A 186 -1.42 -6.74 6.52
N PRO A 187 -2.34 -5.83 6.17
CA PRO A 187 -3.26 -5.25 7.14
C PRO A 187 -4.09 -6.32 7.82
N ASN A 188 -4.53 -6.03 9.05
CA ASN A 188 -5.46 -6.90 9.75
C ASN A 188 -6.79 -6.93 8.99
N TYR A 189 -7.27 -8.12 8.67
CA TYR A 189 -8.59 -8.32 8.05
C TYR A 189 -9.73 -7.75 8.92
N LEU A 190 -9.54 -7.75 10.24
CA LEU A 190 -10.49 -7.19 11.19
C LEU A 190 -10.45 -5.65 11.27
N GLY A 191 -9.56 -5.00 10.52
CA GLY A 191 -9.32 -3.56 10.60
C GLY A 191 -8.37 -3.17 11.74
N PRO A 192 -8.14 -1.86 11.96
CA PRO A 192 -7.24 -1.35 12.99
C PRO A 192 -7.86 -1.55 14.38
N MET A 193 -7.69 -2.75 14.94
CA MET A 193 -8.13 -3.09 16.29
C MET A 193 -7.00 -2.84 17.30
N PRO A 194 -7.20 -1.96 18.31
CA PRO A 194 -6.25 -1.83 19.40
C PRO A 194 -6.32 -3.05 20.33
N SER A 195 -5.28 -3.22 21.14
CA SER A 195 -5.31 -4.15 22.26
C SER A 195 -6.31 -3.69 23.31
N GLY A 196 -7.05 -4.64 23.87
CA GLY A 196 -8.04 -4.38 24.91
C GLY A 196 -7.46 -4.30 26.32
N ASP A 197 -8.29 -3.80 27.24
CA ASP A 197 -8.08 -3.68 28.69
C ASP A 197 -8.39 -4.97 29.47
N THR A 198 -8.74 -6.05 28.76
CA THR A 198 -9.05 -7.37 29.30
C THR A 198 -8.43 -8.47 28.45
N TYR A 199 -8.13 -9.62 29.06
CA TYR A 199 -7.72 -10.81 28.32
C TYR A 199 -8.94 -11.65 27.94
N ALA A 200 -8.99 -12.05 26.67
CA ALA A 200 -9.90 -13.07 26.16
C ALA A 200 -9.16 -14.40 25.96
N LEU A 201 -9.90 -15.51 25.92
CA LEU A 201 -9.34 -16.82 25.59
C LEU A 201 -9.49 -17.08 24.09
N ASN A 202 -8.42 -17.52 23.43
CA ASN A 202 -8.44 -17.83 22.00
C ASN A 202 -9.33 -19.04 21.64
N ARG A 203 -9.74 -19.84 22.63
CA ARG A 203 -10.59 -21.03 22.49
C ARG A 203 -11.50 -21.17 23.70
N LEU A 204 -12.62 -21.85 23.49
CA LEU A 204 -13.55 -22.18 24.57
C LEU A 204 -12.89 -23.14 25.59
N PRO A 205 -13.26 -23.04 26.88
CA PRO A 205 -12.83 -23.99 27.90
C PRO A 205 -13.12 -25.44 27.48
N GLY A 206 -12.10 -26.30 27.46
CA GLY A 206 -12.20 -27.72 27.06
C GLY A 206 -11.72 -28.04 25.63
N ALA A 207 -11.49 -27.05 24.78
CA ALA A 207 -10.96 -27.22 23.42
C ALA A 207 -9.42 -27.11 23.36
N GLY A 208 -8.72 -27.99 24.09
CA GLY A 208 -7.26 -27.94 24.25
C GLY A 208 -6.81 -26.98 25.37
N THR A 209 -5.54 -26.60 25.41
CA THR A 209 -5.03 -25.61 26.38
C THR A 209 -5.25 -24.20 25.83
N PRO A 210 -6.22 -23.43 26.33
CA PRO A 210 -6.46 -22.08 25.85
C PRO A 210 -5.27 -21.16 26.15
N ARG A 211 -5.19 -20.07 25.39
CA ARG A 211 -4.24 -18.98 25.60
C ARG A 211 -4.99 -17.67 25.72
N GLU A 212 -4.52 -16.86 26.65
CA GLU A 212 -4.98 -15.49 26.79
C GLU A 212 -4.42 -14.62 25.66
N PHE A 213 -5.21 -13.67 25.19
CA PHE A 213 -4.81 -12.63 24.27
C PHE A 213 -5.61 -11.35 24.56
N ASN A 214 -5.10 -10.20 24.18
CA ASN A 214 -5.86 -8.95 24.18
C ASN A 214 -5.73 -8.18 22.86
N LEU A 215 -5.02 -8.70 21.87
CA LEU A 215 -4.95 -8.18 20.51
C LEU A 215 -5.02 -9.35 19.51
N LYS A 216 -5.83 -9.18 18.46
CA LYS A 216 -6.06 -10.23 17.45
C LYS A 216 -5.79 -9.71 16.05
N TYR A 217 -5.06 -10.50 15.28
CA TYR A 217 -4.82 -10.27 13.86
C TYR A 217 -5.29 -11.46 13.03
N GLU A 218 -5.91 -11.18 11.90
CA GLU A 218 -6.23 -12.18 10.89
C GLU A 218 -5.76 -11.72 9.51
N PHE A 219 -5.16 -12.64 8.76
CA PHE A 219 -4.89 -12.44 7.34
C PHE A 219 -5.70 -13.45 6.54
N HIS A 220 -6.69 -12.94 5.82
CA HIS A 220 -7.45 -13.67 4.82
C HIS A 220 -6.87 -13.29 3.46
N SER A 221 -6.50 -14.27 2.64
CA SER A 221 -6.04 -13.98 1.29
C SER A 221 -7.22 -13.47 0.45
N GLN A 222 -7.22 -12.18 0.11
CA GLN A 222 -8.30 -11.54 -0.65
C GLN A 222 -8.15 -11.71 -2.18
N ASP A 223 -7.96 -12.92 -2.71
CA ASP A 223 -8.42 -13.14 -4.09
C ASP A 223 -9.93 -13.44 -4.03
N LEU A 224 -10.72 -12.39 -3.83
CA LEU A 224 -12.19 -12.41 -3.91
C LEU A 224 -12.68 -12.15 -5.35
N SER A 225 -11.79 -12.09 -6.33
CA SER A 225 -12.14 -11.84 -7.75
C SER A 225 -12.20 -13.10 -8.60
N ASN A 226 -11.58 -14.20 -8.19
CA ASN A 226 -11.62 -15.46 -8.92
C ASN A 226 -12.44 -16.50 -8.14
N GLU A 227 -13.70 -16.68 -8.52
CA GLU A 227 -14.38 -17.97 -8.36
C GLU A 227 -13.61 -19.00 -9.21
N GLY A 228 -12.49 -19.52 -8.67
CA GLY A 228 -11.54 -20.39 -9.35
C GLY A 228 -10.05 -20.13 -9.08
N GLY A 229 -9.68 -19.19 -8.21
CA GLY A 229 -8.28 -18.89 -7.85
C GLY A 229 -7.59 -20.01 -7.06
N PRO A 230 -6.23 -19.96 -6.88
CA PRO A 230 -5.49 -20.97 -6.14
C PRO A 230 -6.06 -21.15 -4.72
N ASP A 231 -5.96 -22.36 -4.18
CA ASP A 231 -6.41 -22.70 -2.82
C ASP A 231 -6.00 -21.58 -1.83
N ARG A 232 -6.92 -21.12 -0.97
CA ARG A 232 -6.72 -20.00 -0.02
C ARG A 232 -5.53 -20.20 0.91
N LEU A 233 -5.00 -21.42 0.98
CA LEU A 233 -3.79 -21.76 1.70
C LEU A 233 -2.52 -21.50 0.88
N GLU A 234 -2.55 -21.69 -0.43
CA GLU A 234 -1.42 -21.42 -1.34
C GLU A 234 -1.11 -19.92 -1.42
N SER A 235 -2.13 -19.07 -1.26
CA SER A 235 -2.03 -17.62 -1.21
C SER A 235 -1.40 -17.06 0.08
N LEU A 236 -1.25 -17.87 1.14
CA LEU A 236 -0.42 -17.51 2.30
C LEU A 236 1.06 -17.46 1.91
N GLY A 237 1.44 -18.20 0.86
CA GLY A 237 2.80 -18.30 0.37
C GLY A 237 3.75 -19.03 1.32
N THR A 238 4.93 -19.34 0.79
CA THR A 238 6.08 -19.78 1.56
C THR A 238 7.02 -18.60 1.73
N GLY A 239 7.19 -18.14 2.96
CA GLY A 239 7.98 -16.94 3.22
C GLY A 239 7.95 -16.48 4.67
N THR A 240 8.67 -15.40 4.94
CA THR A 240 8.90 -14.83 6.26
C THR A 240 7.87 -13.75 6.58
N TRP A 241 7.17 -13.96 7.68
CA TRP A 241 6.34 -12.97 8.34
C TRP A 241 7.18 -12.18 9.33
N THR A 242 7.00 -10.86 9.33
CA THR A 242 7.58 -9.94 10.33
C THR A 242 6.46 -9.27 11.08
N ILE A 243 6.56 -9.19 12.39
CA ILE A 243 5.51 -8.63 13.24
C ILE A 243 6.10 -7.75 14.34
N TYR A 244 5.48 -6.61 14.64
CA TYR A 244 5.87 -5.79 15.78
C TYR A 244 4.69 -4.96 16.30
N ILE A 245 4.83 -4.48 17.54
CA ILE A 245 3.83 -3.67 18.21
C ILE A 245 4.12 -2.19 17.97
N ILE A 246 3.05 -1.43 17.73
CA ILE A 246 3.07 0.03 17.61
C ILE A 246 2.15 0.68 18.66
N ASP A 247 2.47 1.92 19.04
CA ASP A 247 1.55 2.76 19.82
C ASP A 247 0.45 3.38 18.93
N GLY A 248 -0.49 4.12 19.54
CA GLY A 248 -1.56 4.82 18.83
C GLY A 248 -1.09 5.97 17.91
N ALA A 249 0.19 6.35 17.98
CA ALA A 249 0.81 7.31 17.08
C ALA A 249 1.56 6.63 15.91
N GLY A 250 1.61 5.30 15.89
CA GLY A 250 2.28 4.50 14.86
C GLY A 250 3.77 4.25 15.12
N ASN A 251 4.31 4.65 16.26
CA ASN A 251 5.71 4.39 16.60
C ASN A 251 5.89 2.91 16.95
N GLN A 252 6.93 2.28 16.42
CA GLN A 252 7.32 0.94 16.83
C GLN A 252 7.84 0.93 18.26
N ILE A 253 7.26 0.07 19.10
CA ILE A 253 7.53 -0.02 20.54
C ILE A 253 7.92 -1.42 20.99
N SER A 254 8.14 -2.35 20.06
CA SER A 254 8.69 -3.68 20.33
C SER A 254 9.78 -4.01 19.31
N PRO A 255 10.72 -4.93 19.62
CA PRO A 255 11.51 -5.58 18.58
C PRO A 255 10.59 -6.38 17.64
N PRO A 256 11.00 -6.60 16.38
CA PRO A 256 10.26 -7.44 15.46
C PRO A 256 10.38 -8.92 15.85
N ALA A 257 9.28 -9.66 15.72
CA ALA A 257 9.28 -11.11 15.73
C ALA A 257 9.07 -11.68 14.33
N PHE A 258 9.62 -12.86 14.09
CA PHE A 258 9.66 -13.49 12.79
C PHE A 258 9.13 -14.91 12.85
N PHE A 259 8.37 -15.31 11.84
CA PHE A 259 7.97 -16.71 11.63
C PHE A 259 7.76 -16.99 10.16
N THR A 260 7.70 -18.26 9.76
CA THR A 260 7.43 -18.64 8.37
C THR A 260 6.13 -19.40 8.25
N THR A 261 5.39 -19.17 7.16
CA THR A 261 4.29 -20.04 6.74
C THR A 261 4.70 -20.89 5.55
N GLU A 262 4.02 -22.01 5.40
CA GLU A 262 4.03 -22.82 4.18
C GLU A 262 2.58 -23.26 3.91
N PRO A 263 2.08 -23.22 2.65
CA PRO A 263 0.67 -23.42 2.34
C PRO A 263 0.01 -24.64 3.00
N ARG A 264 0.70 -25.77 3.04
CA ARG A 264 0.13 -27.02 3.56
C ARG A 264 0.45 -27.27 5.04
N ASN A 265 1.17 -26.37 5.68
CA ASN A 265 1.44 -26.45 7.10
C ASN A 265 0.15 -26.15 7.89
N PRO A 266 -0.38 -27.09 8.70
CA PRO A 266 -1.61 -26.86 9.48
C PRO A 266 -1.42 -25.82 10.59
N HIS A 267 -0.19 -25.46 10.95
CA HIS A 267 0.15 -24.58 12.06
C HIS A 267 -0.03 -23.09 11.71
N ARG A 268 -1.27 -22.66 11.49
CA ARG A 268 -1.64 -21.29 11.08
C ARG A 268 -2.29 -20.44 12.17
N GLU A 269 -2.40 -20.97 13.39
CA GLU A 269 -2.64 -20.16 14.57
C GLU A 269 -1.31 -19.91 15.28
N ILE A 270 -0.90 -18.65 15.31
CA ILE A 270 0.33 -18.22 15.97
C ILE A 270 -0.08 -17.50 17.24
N TRP A 271 0.52 -17.85 18.37
CA TRP A 271 0.38 -17.09 19.61
C TRP A 271 1.72 -16.43 19.95
N ILE A 272 1.70 -15.15 20.30
CA ILE A 272 2.90 -14.40 20.70
C ILE A 272 2.59 -13.51 21.90
N HIS A 273 3.55 -13.39 22.81
CA HIS A 273 3.42 -12.57 24.01
C HIS A 273 4.55 -11.54 24.11
N TRP A 274 4.19 -10.26 24.21
CA TRP A 274 5.12 -9.20 24.60
C TRP A 274 4.81 -8.68 26.00
N VAL A 275 5.87 -8.45 26.78
CA VAL A 275 5.80 -7.82 28.10
C VAL A 275 6.38 -6.42 28.02
N ARG A 276 5.62 -5.44 28.49
CA ARG A 276 6.10 -4.06 28.65
C ARG A 276 6.96 -3.94 29.90
N THR A 277 8.23 -3.65 29.76
CA THR A 277 9.12 -3.27 30.87
C THR A 277 9.05 -1.75 31.05
N GLY A 278 8.87 -1.31 32.30
CA GLY A 278 8.80 0.11 32.68
C GLY A 278 10.15 0.79 32.65
#